data_AF-A0A7K3YZ96-F1
#
_entry.id   AF-A0A7K3YZ96-F1
#
_cell.length_a   1.000
_cell.length_b   1.000
_cell.length_c   1.000
_cell.angle_alpha   90.00
_cell.angle_beta   90.00
_cell.angle_gamma   90.00
#
_symmetry.space_group_name_H-M   'P 1'
#
loop_
_entity.id
_entity.type
_entity.pdbx_description
1 polymer ?
#
loop_
_entity_poly.entity_id
_entity_poly.type
_entity_poly.pdbx_seq_one_letter_code
_entity_poly.pdbx_strand_id
1 'polypeptide(L)'
;MKPVPYFLILILGMLIIQPVFAEDAGEMIDSAGALYSQSVDLANAGKYAEALDAADRALALNVTSLSGLIQSNRAGILVMLDRNEEAVVAADAALAVEGNLTTVHSIAWYNRGNALKNLGRFTEAKDAYEQAYALDNTLLPPAMGIPVPPTNAAQSSLPAGCALIALGIAACALLHGRR
;
A
#
# COMPACT_ATOMS: atom_id res chain seq x y z
N MET A 1 3.19 -23.18 -54.26
CA MET A 1 3.19 -22.25 -53.10
C MET A 1 2.73 -23.05 -51.89
N LYS A 2 3.56 -23.20 -50.85
CA LYS A 2 3.18 -23.94 -49.63
C LYS A 2 2.28 -23.02 -48.78
N PRO A 3 1.14 -23.49 -48.25
CA PRO A 3 0.27 -22.65 -47.42
C PRO A 3 1.03 -22.23 -46.17
N VAL A 4 1.10 -20.92 -45.91
CA VAL A 4 1.65 -20.39 -44.66
C VAL A 4 0.70 -20.83 -43.54
N PRO A 5 1.18 -21.55 -42.51
CA PRO A 5 0.31 -22.04 -41.46
C PRO A 5 -0.27 -20.85 -40.70
N TYR A 6 -1.60 -20.84 -40.53
CA TYR A 6 -2.38 -19.80 -39.84
C TYR A 6 -1.81 -19.46 -38.44
N PHE A 7 -1.13 -20.43 -37.82
CA PHE A 7 -0.43 -20.30 -36.55
C PHE A 7 0.68 -19.23 -36.58
N LEU A 8 1.40 -19.09 -37.69
CA LEU A 8 2.45 -18.08 -37.87
C LEU A 8 1.87 -16.66 -37.94
N ILE A 9 0.67 -16.53 -38.54
CA ILE A 9 -0.06 -15.26 -38.64
C ILE A 9 -0.61 -14.85 -37.27
N LEU A 10 -1.10 -15.80 -36.47
CA LEU A 10 -1.58 -15.54 -35.11
C LEU A 10 -0.44 -15.14 -34.16
N ILE A 11 0.71 -15.82 -34.22
CA ILE A 11 1.89 -15.44 -33.43
C ILE A 11 2.40 -14.04 -33.81
N LEU A 12 2.49 -13.75 -35.11
CA LEU A 12 2.93 -12.44 -35.59
C LEU A 12 1.92 -11.33 -35.22
N GLY A 13 0.62 -11.61 -35.28
CA GLY A 13 -0.44 -10.71 -34.84
C GLY A 13 -0.37 -10.43 -33.33
N MET A 14 -0.13 -11.45 -32.50
CA MET A 14 0.08 -11.24 -31.06
C MET A 14 1.37 -10.49 -30.76
N LEU A 15 2.46 -10.72 -31.50
CA LEU A 15 3.74 -10.02 -31.31
C LEU A 15 3.66 -8.52 -31.61
N ILE A 16 2.77 -8.12 -32.53
CA ILE A 16 2.58 -6.71 -32.94
C ILE A 16 1.56 -5.98 -32.06
N ILE A 17 0.59 -6.69 -31.48
CA ILE A 17 -0.46 -6.08 -30.62
C ILE A 17 0.02 -5.85 -29.18
N GLN A 18 0.92 -6.69 -28.65
CA GLN A 18 1.45 -6.54 -27.27
C GLN A 18 2.21 -5.23 -26.98
N PRO A 19 3.06 -4.65 -27.87
CA PRO A 19 3.82 -3.44 -27.52
C PRO A 19 2.97 -2.17 -27.39
N VAL A 20 1.91 -2.00 -28.19
CA VAL A 20 1.12 -0.75 -28.22
C VAL A 20 0.32 -0.51 -26.94
N PHE A 21 -0.27 -1.56 -26.36
CA PHE A 21 -1.05 -1.41 -25.12
C PHE A 21 -0.18 -1.28 -23.86
N ALA A 22 1.05 -1.79 -23.89
CA ALA A 22 1.98 -1.69 -22.77
C ALA A 22 2.65 -0.30 -22.66
N GLU A 23 2.86 0.37 -23.80
CA GLU A 23 3.47 1.70 -23.86
C GLU A 23 2.55 2.79 -23.27
N ASP A 24 1.27 2.77 -23.62
CA ASP A 24 0.25 3.71 -23.12
C ASP A 24 0.00 3.56 -21.60
N ALA A 25 0.01 2.32 -21.09
CA ALA A 25 -0.09 2.05 -19.65
C ALA A 25 1.16 2.53 -18.88
N GLY A 26 2.34 2.41 -19.48
CA GLY A 26 3.60 2.90 -18.89
C GLY A 26 3.60 4.43 -18.74
N GLU A 27 3.20 5.15 -19.79
CA GLU A 27 3.13 6.61 -19.78
C GLU A 27 2.14 7.15 -18.72
N MET A 28 1.02 6.46 -18.52
CA MET A 28 0.04 6.81 -17.50
C MET A 28 0.58 6.61 -16.08
N ILE A 29 1.31 5.52 -15.83
CA ILE A 29 1.95 5.24 -14.54
C ILE A 29 3.01 6.30 -14.24
N ASP A 30 3.85 6.64 -15.22
CA ASP A 30 4.89 7.66 -15.07
C ASP A 30 4.30 9.04 -14.80
N SER A 31 3.23 9.40 -15.53
CA SER A 31 2.50 10.66 -15.34
C SER A 31 1.86 10.75 -13.95
N ALA A 32 1.23 9.67 -13.47
CA ALA A 32 0.66 9.61 -12.14
C ALA A 32 1.75 9.70 -11.04
N GLY A 33 2.88 9.02 -11.24
CA GLY A 33 4.04 9.11 -10.36
C GLY A 33 4.63 10.52 -10.29
N ALA A 34 4.71 11.22 -11.42
CA ALA A 34 5.19 12.59 -11.48
C ALA A 34 4.26 13.57 -10.73
N LEU A 35 2.94 13.46 -10.92
CA LEU A 35 1.95 14.26 -10.20
C LEU A 35 1.93 13.96 -8.70
N TYR A 36 2.08 12.69 -8.32
CA TYR A 36 2.26 12.30 -6.93
C TYR A 36 3.50 12.96 -6.32
N SER A 37 4.65 12.89 -7.00
CA SER A 37 5.90 13.48 -6.53
C SER A 37 5.78 15.00 -6.38
N GLN A 38 5.15 15.66 -7.36
CA GLN A 38 4.81 17.08 -7.29
C GLN A 38 3.94 17.40 -6.06
N SER A 39 2.92 16.58 -5.77
CA SER A 39 2.05 16.79 -4.60
C SER A 39 2.83 16.74 -3.28
N VAL A 40 3.79 15.82 -3.16
CA VAL A 40 4.66 15.68 -1.99
C VAL A 40 5.57 16.91 -1.85
N ASP A 41 6.21 17.35 -2.93
CA ASP A 41 7.11 18.50 -2.92
C ASP A 41 6.36 19.81 -2.55
N LEU A 42 5.16 20.00 -3.10
CA LEU A 42 4.31 21.14 -2.76
C LEU A 42 3.86 21.10 -1.30
N ALA A 43 3.52 19.93 -0.77
CA ALA A 43 3.15 19.77 0.64
C ALA A 43 4.35 20.09 1.57
N ASN A 44 5.55 19.63 1.21
CA ASN A 44 6.78 19.95 1.94
C ASN A 44 7.12 21.44 1.88
N ALA A 45 6.76 22.13 0.79
CA ALA A 45 6.87 23.58 0.66
C ALA A 45 5.74 24.36 1.37
N GLY A 46 4.80 23.68 2.04
CA GLY A 46 3.66 24.29 2.73
C GLY A 46 2.53 24.76 1.81
N LYS A 47 2.60 24.45 0.52
CA LYS A 47 1.59 24.84 -0.50
C LYS A 47 0.48 23.79 -0.58
N TYR A 48 -0.24 23.60 0.51
CA TYR A 48 -1.16 22.47 0.66
C TYR A 48 -2.33 22.46 -0.35
N ALA A 49 -2.83 23.61 -0.77
CA ALA A 49 -3.90 23.66 -1.78
C ALA A 49 -3.42 23.20 -3.17
N GLU A 50 -2.22 23.65 -3.59
CA GLU A 50 -1.60 23.21 -4.85
C GLU A 50 -1.21 21.71 -4.77
N ALA A 51 -0.74 21.27 -3.60
CA ALA A 51 -0.44 19.86 -3.36
C ALA A 51 -1.67 18.96 -3.52
N LEU A 52 -2.82 19.41 -3.01
CA LEU A 52 -4.08 18.67 -3.12
C LEU A 52 -4.53 18.57 -4.58
N ASP A 53 -4.44 19.65 -5.36
CA ASP A 53 -4.74 19.63 -6.80
C ASP A 53 -3.87 18.61 -7.56
N ALA A 54 -2.57 18.59 -7.29
CA ALA A 54 -1.66 17.63 -7.90
C ALA A 54 -2.01 16.18 -7.54
N ALA A 55 -2.37 15.90 -6.27
CA ALA A 55 -2.80 14.59 -5.83
C ALA A 55 -4.14 14.16 -6.49
N ASP A 56 -5.11 15.07 -6.57
CA ASP A 56 -6.41 14.81 -7.21
C ASP A 56 -6.26 14.53 -8.71
N ARG A 57 -5.37 15.27 -9.40
CA ARG A 57 -5.01 15.01 -10.80
C ARG A 57 -4.32 13.67 -10.99
N ALA A 58 -3.44 13.26 -10.06
CA ALA A 58 -2.82 11.94 -10.09
C ALA A 58 -3.87 10.81 -9.94
N LEU A 59 -4.83 10.97 -9.03
CA LEU A 59 -5.93 10.03 -8.85
C LEU A 59 -6.85 9.95 -10.06
N ALA A 60 -7.06 11.07 -10.77
CA ALA A 60 -7.90 11.12 -11.97
C ALA A 60 -7.35 10.27 -13.13
N LEU A 61 -6.06 9.92 -13.11
CA LEU A 61 -5.44 8.98 -14.06
C LEU A 61 -5.82 7.52 -13.79
N ASN A 62 -6.51 7.22 -12.67
CA ASN A 62 -7.01 5.88 -12.33
C ASN A 62 -5.94 4.78 -12.33
N VAL A 63 -4.71 5.11 -11.95
CA VAL A 63 -3.61 4.13 -11.81
C VAL A 63 -3.75 3.39 -10.48
N THR A 64 -4.41 2.22 -10.52
CA THR A 64 -4.77 1.42 -9.33
C THR A 64 -3.57 1.08 -8.44
N SER A 65 -2.41 0.78 -9.02
CA SER A 65 -1.19 0.43 -8.28
C SER A 65 -0.65 1.58 -7.41
N LEU A 66 -0.92 2.83 -7.78
CA LEU A 66 -0.49 4.03 -7.03
C LEU A 66 -1.60 4.62 -6.16
N SER A 67 -2.86 4.21 -6.35
CA SER A 67 -4.03 4.77 -5.68
C SER A 67 -3.86 4.83 -4.15
N GLY A 68 -3.43 3.74 -3.51
CA GLY A 68 -3.26 3.70 -2.06
C GLY A 68 -2.22 4.69 -1.54
N LEU A 69 -1.10 4.82 -2.26
CA LEU A 69 -0.03 5.77 -1.93
C LEU A 69 -0.52 7.22 -2.07
N ILE A 70 -1.19 7.54 -3.17
CA ILE A 70 -1.69 8.89 -3.44
C ILE A 70 -2.77 9.27 -2.43
N GLN A 71 -3.69 8.37 -2.11
CA GLN A 71 -4.74 8.60 -1.11
C GLN A 71 -4.18 8.83 0.30
N SER A 72 -3.11 8.13 0.70
CA SER A 72 -2.50 8.34 2.02
C SER A 72 -1.83 9.73 2.12
N ASN A 73 -1.18 10.17 1.04
CA ASN A 73 -0.61 11.52 0.94
C ASN A 73 -1.72 12.59 0.93
N ARG A 74 -2.79 12.37 0.14
CA ARG A 74 -3.97 13.23 0.09
C ARG A 74 -4.59 13.42 1.48
N ALA A 75 -4.70 12.35 2.27
CA ALA A 75 -5.18 12.43 3.65
C ALA A 75 -4.31 13.35 4.52
N GLY A 76 -2.98 13.24 4.42
CA GLY A 76 -2.05 14.12 5.13
C GLY A 76 -2.19 15.59 4.72
N ILE A 77 -2.30 15.86 3.42
CA ILE A 77 -2.51 17.22 2.88
C ILE A 77 -3.84 17.81 3.41
N LEU A 78 -4.91 17.03 3.43
CA LEU A 78 -6.22 17.47 3.92
C LEU A 78 -6.22 17.79 5.41
N VAL A 79 -5.47 17.05 6.23
CA VAL A 79 -5.23 17.40 7.64
C VAL A 79 -4.58 18.77 7.76
N MET A 80 -3.57 19.06 6.94
CA MET A 80 -2.88 20.36 6.95
C MET A 80 -3.78 21.52 6.49
N LEU A 81 -4.84 21.23 5.72
CA LEU A 81 -5.86 22.18 5.29
C LEU A 81 -7.06 22.28 6.25
N ASP A 82 -7.03 21.57 7.39
CA ASP A 82 -8.14 21.46 8.34
C ASP A 82 -9.44 20.88 7.75
N ARG A 83 -9.33 20.14 6.63
CA ARG A 83 -10.45 19.44 5.95
C ARG A 83 -10.54 18.01 6.48
N ASN A 84 -10.75 17.89 7.78
CA ASN A 84 -10.51 16.65 8.51
C ASN A 84 -11.50 15.51 8.15
N GLU A 85 -12.76 15.79 7.83
CA GLU A 85 -13.71 14.76 7.39
C GLU A 85 -13.27 14.12 6.07
N GLU A 86 -12.81 14.94 5.12
CA GLU A 86 -12.30 14.44 3.84
C GLU A 86 -10.97 13.69 4.01
N ALA A 87 -10.15 14.10 4.98
CA ALA A 87 -8.93 13.39 5.32
C ALA A 87 -9.21 11.97 5.83
N VAL A 88 -10.25 11.79 6.66
CA VAL A 88 -10.68 10.45 7.10
C VAL A 88 -11.11 9.60 5.90
N VAL A 89 -11.90 10.16 4.98
CA VAL A 89 -12.33 9.44 3.76
C VAL A 89 -11.14 9.04 2.89
N ALA A 90 -10.17 9.93 2.70
CA ALA A 90 -8.96 9.65 1.92
C ALA A 90 -8.11 8.56 2.60
N ALA A 91 -7.95 8.61 3.92
CA ALA A 91 -7.24 7.58 4.67
C ALA A 91 -7.93 6.21 4.59
N ASP A 92 -9.26 6.18 4.75
CA ASP A 92 -10.05 4.95 4.61
C ASP A 92 -9.94 4.37 3.19
N ALA A 93 -9.91 5.22 2.16
CA ALA A 93 -9.67 4.79 0.78
C ALA A 93 -8.27 4.18 0.57
N ALA A 94 -7.23 4.75 1.19
CA ALA A 94 -5.88 4.16 1.15
C ALA A 94 -5.83 2.80 1.85
N LEU A 95 -6.53 2.65 2.98
CA LEU A 95 -6.61 1.41 3.76
C LEU A 95 -7.42 0.31 3.07
N ALA A 96 -8.35 0.68 2.19
CA ALA A 96 -9.12 -0.27 1.38
C ALA A 96 -8.31 -0.91 0.24
N VAL A 97 -7.12 -0.38 -0.08
CA VAL A 97 -6.25 -0.96 -1.12
C VAL A 97 -5.55 -2.20 -0.57
N GLU A 98 -5.86 -3.35 -1.16
CA GLU A 98 -5.24 -4.63 -0.83
C GLU A 98 -3.81 -4.72 -1.38
N GLY A 99 -2.92 -5.35 -0.61
CA GLY A 99 -1.52 -5.58 -1.01
C GLY A 99 -0.57 -5.58 0.17
N ASN A 100 0.70 -5.89 -0.08
CA ASN A 100 1.76 -5.77 0.93
C ASN A 100 2.21 -4.30 1.05
N LEU A 101 1.33 -3.47 1.62
CA LEU A 101 1.44 -2.01 1.68
C LEU A 101 1.63 -1.51 3.11
N THR A 102 2.39 -2.23 3.94
CA THR A 102 2.57 -1.95 5.38
C THR A 102 2.91 -0.48 5.66
N THR A 103 3.86 0.10 4.91
CA THR A 103 4.26 1.50 5.04
C THR A 103 3.11 2.46 4.70
N VAL A 104 2.40 2.22 3.61
CA VAL A 104 1.27 3.08 3.17
C VAL A 104 0.12 3.00 4.16
N HIS A 105 -0.22 1.80 4.63
CA HIS A 105 -1.29 1.60 5.62
C HIS A 105 -0.94 2.22 6.97
N SER A 106 0.32 2.11 7.43
CA SER A 106 0.77 2.78 8.65
C SER A 106 0.60 4.29 8.56
N ILE A 107 1.04 4.91 7.45
CA ILE A 107 0.88 6.35 7.20
C ILE A 107 -0.60 6.75 7.12
N ALA A 108 -1.43 5.95 6.43
CA ALA A 108 -2.87 6.22 6.32
C ALA A 108 -3.57 6.18 7.68
N TRP A 109 -3.29 5.19 8.52
CA TRP A 109 -3.79 5.13 9.89
C TRP A 109 -3.34 6.32 10.74
N TYR A 110 -2.08 6.75 10.60
CA TYR A 110 -1.58 7.92 11.30
C TYR A 110 -2.31 9.20 10.88
N ASN A 111 -2.49 9.42 9.57
CA ASN A 111 -3.21 10.57 9.04
C ASN A 111 -4.70 10.55 9.43
N ARG A 112 -5.32 9.35 9.46
CA ARG A 112 -6.67 9.16 10.00
C ARG A 112 -6.74 9.57 11.47
N GLY A 113 -5.77 9.16 12.29
CA GLY A 113 -5.67 9.55 13.70
C GLY A 113 -5.55 11.06 13.88
N ASN A 114 -4.72 11.72 13.07
CA ASN A 114 -4.59 13.19 13.09
C ASN A 114 -5.91 13.88 12.75
N ALA A 115 -6.59 13.45 11.69
CA ALA A 115 -7.88 14.00 11.29
C ALA A 115 -8.93 13.81 12.39
N LEU A 116 -9.05 12.60 12.95
CA LEU A 116 -10.00 12.29 14.02
C LEU A 116 -9.73 13.09 15.30
N LYS A 117 -8.46 13.29 15.65
CA LYS A 117 -8.05 14.13 16.78
C LYS A 117 -8.50 15.58 16.56
N ASN A 118 -8.29 16.14 15.36
CA ASN A 118 -8.73 17.49 15.04
C ASN A 118 -10.26 17.64 15.07
N LEU A 119 -10.99 16.58 14.74
CA LEU A 119 -12.46 16.49 14.88
C LEU A 119 -12.94 16.27 16.33
N GLY A 120 -12.03 16.15 17.31
CA GLY A 120 -12.37 15.87 18.71
C GLY A 120 -12.80 14.41 18.98
N ARG A 121 -12.63 13.50 18.02
CA ARG A 121 -12.95 12.06 18.12
C ARG A 121 -11.78 11.30 18.73
N PHE A 122 -11.41 11.65 19.96
CA PHE A 122 -10.14 11.23 20.58
C PHE A 122 -9.99 9.71 20.76
N THR A 123 -11.07 8.99 21.08
CA THR A 123 -11.02 7.52 21.22
C THR A 123 -10.64 6.85 19.90
N GLU A 124 -11.32 7.23 18.82
CA GLU A 124 -11.04 6.66 17.49
C GLU A 124 -9.68 7.10 16.94
N ALA A 125 -9.24 8.32 17.29
CA ALA A 125 -7.90 8.78 16.96
C ALA A 125 -6.83 7.92 17.63
N LYS A 126 -7.02 7.59 18.91
CA LYS A 126 -6.12 6.69 19.65
C LYS A 126 -6.04 5.31 19.00
N ASP A 127 -7.19 4.71 18.68
CA ASP A 127 -7.23 3.41 18.01
C ASP A 127 -6.49 3.45 16.66
N ALA A 128 -6.68 4.52 15.88
CA ALA A 128 -5.99 4.70 14.61
C ALA A 128 -4.45 4.81 14.78
N TYR A 129 -3.98 5.54 15.80
CA TYR A 129 -2.55 5.60 16.09
C TYR A 129 -1.97 4.25 16.55
N GLU A 130 -2.73 3.47 17.32
CA GLU A 130 -2.33 2.12 17.72
C GLU A 130 -2.17 1.20 16.50
N GLN A 131 -3.09 1.27 15.53
CA GLN A 131 -2.98 0.52 14.26
C GLN A 131 -1.74 0.95 13.45
N ALA A 132 -1.50 2.26 13.34
CA ALA A 132 -0.35 2.79 12.62
C ALA A 132 0.97 2.26 13.20
N TYR A 133 1.08 2.27 14.53
CA TYR A 133 2.26 1.80 15.27
C TYR A 133 2.45 0.28 15.20
N ALA A 134 1.37 -0.49 15.23
CA ALA A 134 1.42 -1.94 15.11
C ALA A 134 1.95 -2.38 13.74
N LEU A 135 1.69 -1.61 12.69
CA LEU A 135 2.19 -1.85 11.33
C LEU A 135 3.66 -1.43 11.17
N ASP A 136 4.00 -0.22 11.63
CA ASP A 136 5.36 0.31 11.57
C ASP A 136 5.61 1.30 12.71
N ASN A 137 6.42 0.88 13.67
CA ASN A 137 6.81 1.70 14.82
C ASN A 137 8.06 2.56 14.58
N THR A 138 8.70 2.44 13.42
CA THR A 138 9.90 3.20 13.06
C THR A 138 9.56 4.55 12.43
N LEU A 139 8.38 4.63 11.81
CA LEU A 139 7.86 5.84 11.16
C LEU A 139 7.17 6.82 12.13
N LEU A 140 6.88 6.39 13.36
CA LEU A 140 6.13 7.16 14.34
C LEU A 140 6.99 7.48 15.58
N PRO A 141 7.01 8.73 16.09
CA PRO A 141 7.77 9.05 17.27
C PRO A 141 7.26 8.22 18.48
N PRO A 142 8.15 7.55 19.25
CA PRO A 142 7.76 6.60 20.30
C PRO A 142 7.08 7.21 21.55
N ALA A 143 6.49 8.40 21.49
CA ALA A 143 6.03 9.14 22.67
C ALA A 143 4.61 9.74 22.54
N MET A 144 3.63 9.01 22.01
CA MET A 144 2.23 9.48 21.98
C MET A 144 1.44 9.22 23.29
N GLY A 145 2.08 8.88 24.41
CA GLY A 145 1.38 8.71 25.70
C GLY A 145 0.32 7.60 25.72
N ILE A 146 0.34 6.72 24.71
CA ILE A 146 -0.54 5.56 24.59
C ILE A 146 -0.03 4.50 25.58
N PRO A 147 -0.86 3.96 26.48
CA PRO A 147 -0.49 2.83 27.33
C PRO A 147 -0.10 1.65 26.44
N VAL A 148 1.18 1.30 26.42
CA VAL A 148 1.73 0.27 25.54
C VAL A 148 1.56 -1.09 26.24
N PRO A 149 0.74 -2.03 25.72
CA PRO A 149 0.86 -3.41 26.15
C PRO A 149 2.26 -3.89 25.75
N PRO A 150 3.01 -4.58 26.62
CA PRO A 150 4.41 -4.90 26.36
C PRO A 150 4.52 -5.57 24.98
N THR A 151 5.22 -4.89 24.07
CA THR A 151 5.54 -5.42 22.75
C THR A 151 6.36 -6.66 22.97
N ASN A 152 5.72 -7.83 22.85
CA ASN A 152 6.41 -9.09 22.91
C ASN A 152 7.24 -9.18 21.63
N ALA A 153 8.48 -8.69 21.68
CA ALA A 153 9.51 -8.81 20.65
C ALA A 153 9.97 -10.28 20.47
N ALA A 154 9.06 -11.22 20.64
CA ALA A 154 9.26 -12.66 20.64
C ALA A 154 8.01 -13.38 20.15
N GLN A 155 7.49 -13.01 18.97
CA GLN A 155 6.67 -13.91 18.16
C GLN A 155 7.10 -13.88 16.68
N SER A 156 8.41 -13.83 16.45
CA SER A 156 9.04 -14.48 15.30
C SER A 156 9.45 -15.93 15.64
N SER A 157 8.73 -16.58 16.54
CA SER A 157 8.79 -18.01 16.74
C SER A 157 7.48 -18.61 16.25
N LEU A 158 7.55 -19.34 15.15
CA LEU A 158 6.55 -20.33 14.77
C LEU A 158 6.00 -21.03 16.03
N PRO A 159 4.69 -21.29 16.15
CA PRO A 159 4.19 -22.09 17.24
C PRO A 159 4.92 -23.44 17.21
N ALA A 160 5.49 -23.85 18.34
CA ALA A 160 6.23 -25.09 18.54
C ALA A 160 5.39 -26.38 18.28
N GLY A 161 4.19 -26.25 17.71
CA GLY A 161 3.36 -27.35 17.21
C GLY A 161 3.51 -27.64 15.70
N CYS A 162 4.09 -26.75 14.89
CA CYS A 162 4.21 -26.99 13.44
C CYS A 162 5.51 -27.71 13.00
N ALA A 163 6.51 -27.83 13.88
CA ALA A 163 7.77 -28.53 13.56
C ALA A 163 7.65 -30.08 13.55
N LEU A 164 6.54 -30.64 14.06
CA LEU A 164 6.35 -32.10 14.11
C LEU A 164 5.80 -32.70 12.81
N ILE A 165 5.19 -31.90 11.92
CA ILE A 165 4.66 -32.41 10.64
C ILE A 165 5.79 -32.52 9.59
N ALA A 166 6.84 -31.70 9.67
CA ALA A 166 7.98 -31.76 8.75
C ALA A 166 8.97 -32.91 9.03
N LEU A 167 9.02 -33.44 10.27
CA LEU A 167 9.85 -34.61 10.60
C LEU A 167 9.16 -35.95 10.29
N GLY A 168 7.82 -35.98 10.14
CA GLY A 168 7.06 -37.18 9.82
C GLY A 168 7.16 -37.63 8.34
N ILE A 169 7.41 -36.71 7.42
CA ILE A 169 7.51 -37.04 5.98
C ILE A 169 8.91 -37.54 5.61
N ALA A 170 9.96 -37.12 6.34
CA ALA A 170 11.32 -37.59 6.11
C ALA A 170 11.57 -39.04 6.63
N ALA A 171 10.79 -39.51 7.62
CA ALA A 171 10.92 -40.87 8.14
C ALA A 171 10.23 -41.94 7.26
N CYS A 172 9.29 -41.56 6.40
CA CYS A 172 8.58 -42.51 5.53
C CYS A 172 9.35 -42.83 4.23
N ALA A 173 10.32 -41.99 3.83
CA ALA A 173 11.13 -42.20 2.61
C ALA A 173 12.36 -43.12 2.82
N LEU A 174 12.77 -43.40 4.05
CA LEU A 174 13.96 -44.23 4.35
C LEU A 174 13.63 -45.70 4.69
N LEU A 175 12.35 -46.08 4.79
CA LEU A 175 11.92 -47.45 5.09
C LEU A 175 11.34 -48.23 3.89
N HIS A 176 11.37 -47.69 2.67
CA HIS A 176 10.96 -48.41 1.44
C HIS A 176 12.09 -48.63 0.43
N GLY A 177 13.35 -48.55 0.88
CA GLY A 177 14.55 -48.81 0.06
C GLY A 177 15.34 -50.07 0.46
N ARG A 178 14.72 -51.05 1.12
CA ARG A 178 15.35 -52.37 1.38
C ARG A 178 14.42 -53.51 1.00
N ARG A 179 14.41 -53.84 -0.29
CA ARG A 179 14.49 -55.22 -0.82
C ARG A 179 15.28 -55.19 -2.11
#